data_AF-A0A657AQX0-F1
#
_entry.id   AF-A0A657AQX0-F1
#
_cell.length_a   1.000
_cell.length_b   1.000
_cell.length_c   1.000
_cell.angle_alpha   90.00
_cell.angle_beta   90.00
_cell.angle_gamma   90.00
#
_symmetry.space_group_name_H-M   'P 1'
#
loop_
_entity.id
_entity.type
_entity.pdbx_description
1 polymer ?
#
loop_
_entity_poly.entity_id
_entity_poly.type
_entity_poly.pdbx_seq_one_letter_code
_entity_poly.pdbx_strand_id
1 'polypeptide(L)'
;ILERCPVVLYAGSLIPREVLDSVEDKAELIVDTASIDLEEISQHIEKAHQEGKDVARLQCGDPSLYGAIGEQIRRLEQAGIDYEIIPGVSAVAASAAYLGKELTLSGVSQTLIMTRYEGKTPFPERERLPQLAQSGATLAIHLGVTRIHKIVGELIPHYGEDCPAAVCYRTSWPDEDKVTGTLKDIVEKVREKKFTRTSLILVGHVLDTDDFADSYLYAKDKAHVYRPKVKPDVPRQVKR
;
A
#
# COMPACT_ATOMS: atom_id res chain seq x y z
N ILE A 1 12.25 -16.69 -5.42
CA ILE A 1 11.98 -16.33 -6.84
C ILE A 1 13.07 -15.41 -7.32
N LEU A 2 13.17 -14.19 -6.75
CA LEU A 2 14.19 -13.20 -7.11
C LEU A 2 15.61 -13.77 -7.29
N GLU A 3 16.12 -14.53 -6.32
CA GLU A 3 17.47 -15.14 -6.39
C GLU A 3 17.69 -16.19 -7.47
N ARG A 4 16.63 -16.63 -8.17
CA ARG A 4 16.69 -17.65 -9.22
C ARG A 4 16.50 -17.07 -10.61
N CYS A 5 16.06 -15.82 -10.72
CA CYS A 5 15.80 -15.20 -12.01
C CYS A 5 17.08 -14.58 -12.58
N PRO A 6 17.55 -15.00 -13.77
CA PRO A 6 18.73 -14.41 -14.41
C PRO A 6 18.50 -12.97 -14.86
N VAL A 7 17.26 -12.56 -15.14
CA VAL A 7 16.92 -11.19 -15.52
C VAL A 7 16.02 -10.57 -14.45
N VAL A 8 16.41 -9.40 -13.94
CA VAL A 8 15.66 -8.63 -12.96
C VAL A 8 15.35 -7.25 -13.52
N LEU A 9 14.06 -6.91 -13.59
CA LEU A 9 13.59 -5.56 -13.89
C LEU A 9 12.97 -5.00 -12.62
N TYR A 10 13.40 -3.83 -12.16
CA TYR A 10 12.86 -3.24 -10.93
C TYR A 10 12.48 -1.77 -11.13
N ALA A 11 11.38 -1.36 -10.48
CA ALA A 11 10.94 0.04 -10.49
C ALA A 11 11.77 0.91 -9.54
N GLY A 12 12.95 1.36 -9.97
CA GLY A 12 13.94 2.03 -9.11
C GLY A 12 13.52 3.36 -8.49
N SER A 13 12.40 3.96 -8.95
CA SER A 13 11.82 5.14 -8.31
C SER A 13 11.17 4.85 -6.95
N LEU A 14 10.83 3.59 -6.66
CA LEU A 14 10.01 3.19 -5.51
C LEU A 14 10.53 1.93 -4.79
N ILE A 15 11.67 1.38 -5.22
CA ILE A 15 12.27 0.20 -4.62
C ILE A 15 13.69 0.57 -4.16
N PRO A 16 14.03 0.39 -2.87
CA PRO A 16 15.38 0.61 -2.39
C PRO A 16 16.35 -0.33 -3.10
N ARG A 17 17.56 0.16 -3.42
CA ARG A 17 18.56 -0.65 -4.13
C ARG A 17 19.01 -1.85 -3.29
N GLU A 18 18.97 -1.69 -1.97
CA GLU A 18 19.29 -2.71 -0.97
C GLU A 18 18.44 -3.99 -1.10
N VAL A 19 17.27 -3.91 -1.75
CA VAL A 19 16.43 -5.08 -2.04
C VAL A 19 17.11 -6.03 -3.04
N LEU A 20 18.03 -5.52 -3.84
CA LEU A 20 18.73 -6.27 -4.90
C LEU A 20 20.06 -6.88 -4.42
N ASP A 21 20.53 -6.57 -3.21
CA ASP A 21 21.83 -7.03 -2.69
C ASP A 21 22.00 -8.56 -2.80
N SER A 22 20.92 -9.32 -2.57
CA SER A 22 20.93 -10.78 -2.63
C SER A 22 21.11 -11.36 -4.06
N VAL A 23 20.96 -10.53 -5.10
CA VAL A 23 20.97 -10.95 -6.51
C VAL A 23 21.98 -10.21 -7.38
N GLU A 24 22.69 -9.22 -6.86
CA GLU A 24 23.64 -8.40 -7.63
C GLU A 24 24.74 -9.24 -8.29
N ASP A 25 25.25 -10.27 -7.59
CA ASP A 25 26.26 -11.20 -8.12
C ASP A 25 25.67 -12.46 -8.82
N LYS A 26 24.34 -12.60 -8.83
CA LYS A 26 23.64 -13.81 -9.32
C LYS A 26 22.88 -13.59 -10.63
N ALA A 27 22.28 -12.40 -10.78
CA ALA A 27 21.53 -12.06 -11.98
C ALA A 27 22.49 -11.75 -13.13
N GLU A 28 22.16 -12.22 -14.32
CA GLU A 28 22.89 -11.87 -15.55
C GLU A 28 22.63 -10.42 -15.98
N LEU A 29 21.43 -9.92 -15.69
CA LEU A 29 21.00 -8.58 -16.06
C LEU A 29 20.07 -7.99 -15.00
N ILE A 30 20.39 -6.78 -14.53
CA ILE A 30 19.53 -5.97 -13.67
C ILE A 30 19.23 -4.65 -14.40
N VAL A 31 17.95 -4.36 -14.59
CA VAL A 31 17.47 -3.16 -15.30
C VAL A 31 16.66 -2.29 -14.35
N ASP A 32 17.10 -1.06 -14.12
CA ASP A 32 16.28 -0.03 -13.50
C ASP A 32 15.25 0.47 -14.52
N THR A 33 13.98 0.19 -14.28
CA THR A 33 12.92 0.53 -15.22
C THR A 33 12.41 1.96 -15.05
N ALA A 34 12.97 2.75 -14.12
CA ALA A 34 12.51 4.11 -13.86
C ALA A 34 12.78 5.07 -15.04
N SER A 35 13.74 4.76 -15.91
CA SER A 35 14.17 5.59 -17.04
C SER A 35 13.72 5.09 -18.42
N ILE A 36 12.96 4.00 -18.48
CA ILE A 36 12.54 3.37 -19.74
C ILE A 36 11.01 3.30 -19.83
N ASP A 37 10.49 3.18 -21.04
CA ASP A 37 9.07 3.08 -21.29
C ASP A 37 8.54 1.63 -21.34
N LEU A 38 7.23 1.49 -21.53
CA LEU A 38 6.56 0.19 -21.56
C LEU A 38 7.02 -0.70 -22.73
N GLU A 39 7.40 -0.10 -23.85
CA GLU A 39 7.89 -0.83 -25.02
C GLU A 39 9.26 -1.44 -24.73
N GLU A 40 10.18 -0.63 -24.21
CA GLU A 40 11.51 -1.07 -23.79
C GLU A 40 11.42 -2.17 -22.71
N ILE A 41 10.52 -2.01 -21.73
CA ILE A 41 10.23 -3.04 -20.72
C ILE A 41 9.80 -4.36 -21.37
N SER A 42 8.90 -4.29 -22.36
CA SER A 42 8.37 -5.48 -23.03
C SER A 42 9.46 -6.19 -23.82
N GLN A 43 10.30 -5.44 -24.52
CA GLN A 43 11.44 -5.97 -25.27
C GLN A 43 12.43 -6.72 -24.38
N HIS A 44 12.71 -6.21 -23.18
CA HIS A 44 13.54 -6.93 -22.21
C HIS A 44 12.93 -8.29 -21.82
N ILE A 45 11.61 -8.33 -21.59
CA ILE A 45 10.92 -9.56 -21.20
C ILE A 45 10.86 -10.55 -22.37
N GLU A 46 10.50 -10.08 -23.57
CA GLU A 46 10.42 -10.91 -24.78
C GLU A 46 11.79 -11.50 -25.16
N LYS A 47 12.86 -10.70 -25.06
CA LYS A 47 14.22 -11.18 -25.30
C LYS A 47 14.60 -12.28 -24.32
N ALA A 48 14.35 -12.07 -23.02
CA ALA A 48 14.62 -13.09 -22.01
C ALA A 48 13.82 -14.37 -22.25
N HIS A 49 12.54 -14.22 -22.63
CA HIS A 49 11.69 -15.35 -22.97
C HIS A 49 12.21 -16.16 -24.18
N GLN A 50 12.65 -15.48 -25.25
CA GLN A 50 13.27 -16.13 -26.42
C GLN A 50 14.56 -16.89 -26.07
N GLU A 51 15.27 -16.43 -25.05
CA GLU A 51 16.47 -17.09 -24.51
C GLU A 51 16.14 -18.19 -23.48
N GLY A 52 14.86 -18.44 -23.18
CA GLY A 52 14.42 -19.43 -22.19
C GLY A 52 14.73 -19.04 -20.74
N LYS A 53 14.80 -17.72 -20.46
CA LYS A 53 15.19 -17.17 -19.16
C LYS A 53 14.00 -16.63 -18.38
N ASP A 54 13.96 -16.96 -17.09
CA ASP A 54 13.00 -16.40 -16.15
C ASP A 54 13.29 -14.92 -15.88
N VAL A 55 12.22 -14.14 -15.71
CA VAL A 55 12.28 -12.70 -15.45
C VAL A 55 11.60 -12.35 -14.13
N ALA A 56 12.33 -11.72 -13.22
CA ALA A 56 11.73 -11.10 -12.03
C ALA A 56 11.39 -9.63 -12.32
N ARG A 57 10.10 -9.30 -12.42
CA ARG A 57 9.63 -7.91 -12.46
C ARG A 57 9.24 -7.42 -11.06
N LEU A 58 10.13 -6.68 -10.43
CA LEU A 58 9.93 -6.13 -9.09
C LEU A 58 9.10 -4.85 -9.13
N GLN A 59 8.00 -4.86 -8.38
CA GLN A 59 7.09 -3.74 -8.14
C GLN A 59 7.05 -3.43 -6.64
N CYS A 60 6.84 -2.16 -6.28
CA CYS A 60 6.75 -1.76 -4.88
C CYS A 60 5.41 -2.16 -4.26
N GLY A 61 5.42 -2.54 -2.98
CA GLY A 61 4.21 -2.84 -2.23
C GLY A 61 3.52 -4.11 -2.75
N ASP A 62 2.24 -4.01 -3.11
CA ASP A 62 1.51 -5.08 -3.75
C ASP A 62 1.21 -4.72 -5.22
N PRO A 63 1.53 -5.59 -6.21
CA PRO A 63 1.36 -5.28 -7.63
C PRO A 63 -0.09 -4.97 -8.04
N SER A 64 -1.10 -5.46 -7.30
CA SER A 64 -2.51 -5.24 -7.62
C SER A 64 -2.97 -3.79 -7.38
N LEU A 65 -2.16 -2.99 -6.68
CA LEU A 65 -2.51 -1.63 -6.26
C LEU A 65 -1.58 -0.60 -6.89
N TYR A 66 -2.08 0.11 -7.91
CA TYR A 66 -1.38 1.21 -8.59
C TYR A 66 0.00 0.84 -9.20
N GLY A 67 0.30 -0.45 -9.35
CA GLY A 67 1.59 -0.94 -9.88
C GLY A 67 1.73 -0.95 -11.40
N ALA A 68 0.74 -0.43 -12.14
CA ALA A 68 0.72 -0.41 -13.61
C ALA A 68 1.00 -1.79 -14.26
N ILE A 69 0.55 -2.88 -13.64
CA ILE A 69 0.78 -4.24 -14.16
C ILE A 69 -0.23 -4.63 -15.24
N GLY A 70 -1.39 -3.99 -15.32
CA GLY A 70 -2.45 -4.37 -16.27
C GLY A 70 -2.03 -4.23 -17.75
N GLU A 71 -1.27 -3.19 -18.08
CA GLU A 71 -0.71 -3.01 -19.43
C GLU A 71 0.41 -4.00 -19.76
N GLN A 72 1.19 -4.42 -18.75
CA GLN A 72 2.23 -5.43 -18.90
C GLN A 72 1.59 -6.82 -19.12
N ILE A 73 0.64 -7.20 -18.27
CA ILE A 73 -0.14 -8.44 -18.38
C ILE A 73 -0.73 -8.58 -19.79
N ARG A 74 -1.42 -7.54 -20.27
CA ARG A 74 -2.02 -7.56 -21.61
C ARG A 74 -1.00 -7.85 -22.71
N ARG A 75 0.23 -7.32 -22.61
CA ARG A 75 1.30 -7.54 -23.59
C ARG A 75 1.88 -8.94 -23.48
N LEU A 76 2.08 -9.45 -22.26
CA LEU A 76 2.53 -10.82 -22.03
C LEU A 76 1.54 -11.85 -22.59
N GLU A 77 0.23 -11.63 -22.36
CA GLU A 77 -0.83 -12.48 -22.91
C GLU A 77 -0.86 -12.45 -24.44
N GLN A 78 -0.67 -11.27 -25.06
CA GLN A 78 -0.60 -11.13 -26.51
C GLN A 78 0.64 -11.82 -27.11
N ALA A 79 1.76 -11.82 -26.36
CA ALA A 79 3.01 -12.48 -26.75
C ALA A 79 3.03 -13.98 -26.45
N GLY A 80 2.03 -14.52 -25.73
CA GLY A 80 1.99 -15.92 -25.30
C GLY A 80 3.04 -16.25 -24.22
N ILE A 81 3.40 -15.28 -23.38
CA ILE A 81 4.38 -15.43 -22.29
C ILE A 81 3.64 -15.69 -20.98
N ASP A 82 3.91 -16.83 -20.36
CA ASP A 82 3.38 -17.18 -19.04
C ASP A 82 3.92 -16.25 -17.94
N TYR A 83 3.09 -15.94 -16.95
CA TYR A 83 3.45 -15.10 -15.82
C TYR A 83 2.76 -15.52 -14.53
N GLU A 84 3.36 -15.14 -13.40
CA GLU A 84 2.79 -15.31 -12.06
C GLU A 84 2.82 -13.97 -11.31
N ILE A 85 1.72 -13.62 -10.64
CA ILE A 85 1.65 -12.45 -9.77
C ILE A 85 1.92 -12.91 -8.33
N ILE A 86 3.05 -12.46 -7.78
CA ILE A 86 3.41 -12.72 -6.38
C ILE A 86 2.88 -11.58 -5.52
N PRO A 87 1.98 -11.86 -4.54
CA PRO A 87 1.43 -10.82 -3.68
C PRO A 87 2.51 -10.24 -2.77
N GLY A 88 2.35 -8.95 -2.45
CA GLY A 88 3.26 -8.22 -1.59
C GLY A 88 2.57 -7.61 -0.38
N VAL A 89 3.34 -6.89 0.43
CA VAL A 89 2.80 -6.11 1.56
C VAL A 89 2.56 -4.68 1.07
N SER A 90 1.30 -4.26 1.03
CA SER A 90 0.95 -2.92 0.58
C SER A 90 1.49 -1.83 1.53
N ALA A 91 1.73 -0.63 1.00
CA ALA A 91 2.13 0.52 1.80
C ALA A 91 1.12 0.84 2.91
N VAL A 92 -0.16 0.51 2.71
CA VAL A 92 -1.22 0.69 3.71
C VAL A 92 -1.03 -0.26 4.88
N ALA A 93 -0.82 -1.55 4.63
CA ALA A 93 -0.57 -2.53 5.67
C ALA A 93 0.72 -2.20 6.44
N ALA A 94 1.80 -1.87 5.71
CA ALA A 94 3.07 -1.48 6.31
C ALA A 94 2.95 -0.22 7.19
N SER A 95 2.23 0.80 6.72
CA SER A 95 2.04 2.05 7.46
C SER A 95 1.12 1.90 8.67
N ALA A 96 0.06 1.09 8.56
CA ALA A 96 -0.80 0.77 9.70
C ALA A 96 0.00 0.06 10.82
N ALA A 97 0.83 -0.92 10.44
CA ALA A 97 1.73 -1.60 11.38
C ALA A 97 2.76 -0.64 12.00
N TYR A 98 3.38 0.23 11.20
CA TYR A 98 4.35 1.23 11.68
C TYR A 98 3.70 2.28 12.62
N LEU A 99 2.42 2.59 12.42
CA LEU A 99 1.65 3.44 13.32
C LEU A 99 1.15 2.71 14.57
N GLY A 100 1.14 1.38 14.57
CA GLY A 100 0.50 0.58 15.62
C GLY A 100 -1.02 0.78 15.65
N LYS A 101 -1.66 0.93 14.49
CA LYS A 101 -3.08 1.24 14.37
C LYS A 101 -3.82 0.19 13.55
N GLU A 102 -4.98 -0.24 14.05
CA GLU A 102 -5.98 -0.96 13.27
C GLU A 102 -6.82 0.08 12.50
N LEU A 103 -7.01 -0.11 11.20
CA LEU A 103 -7.70 0.87 10.34
C LEU A 103 -9.22 0.73 10.33
N THR A 104 -9.75 -0.30 11.01
CA THR A 104 -11.18 -0.61 11.10
C THR A 104 -11.54 -0.94 12.54
N LEU A 105 -12.09 0.04 13.28
CA LEU A 105 -12.50 -0.12 14.68
C LEU A 105 -14.03 -0.17 14.81
N SER A 106 -14.51 -1.04 15.70
CA SER A 106 -15.94 -1.24 15.94
C SER A 106 -16.59 0.03 16.50
N GLY A 107 -17.65 0.51 15.84
CA GLY A 107 -18.32 1.76 16.22
C GLY A 107 -17.65 3.03 15.68
N VAL A 108 -16.46 2.93 15.08
CA VAL A 108 -15.72 4.08 14.53
C VAL A 108 -15.65 4.01 13.01
N SER A 109 -15.08 2.95 12.46
CA SER A 109 -15.04 2.73 11.01
C SER A 109 -14.91 1.24 10.69
N GLN A 110 -15.73 0.73 9.79
CA GLN A 110 -15.68 -0.66 9.32
C GLN A 110 -15.28 -0.74 7.83
N THR A 111 -14.83 0.38 7.29
CA THR A 111 -14.50 0.53 5.88
C THR A 111 -13.19 1.27 5.76
N LEU A 112 -12.32 0.74 4.90
CA LEU A 112 -11.11 1.42 4.45
C LEU A 112 -11.25 1.71 2.96
N ILE A 113 -11.15 2.98 2.58
CA ILE A 113 -11.12 3.39 1.18
C ILE A 113 -9.66 3.66 0.79
N MET A 114 -9.16 2.83 -0.12
CA MET A 114 -7.85 3.02 -0.74
C MET A 114 -8.04 3.81 -2.03
N THR A 115 -7.43 4.98 -2.11
CA THR A 115 -7.54 5.86 -3.28
C THR A 115 -6.19 6.53 -3.58
N ARG A 116 -6.15 7.31 -4.66
CA ARG A 116 -5.08 8.26 -4.95
C ARG A 116 -5.67 9.63 -5.19
N TYR A 117 -4.90 10.67 -4.93
CA TYR A 117 -5.33 12.01 -5.33
C TYR A 117 -5.13 12.23 -6.83
N GLU A 118 -6.00 13.01 -7.47
CA GLU A 118 -5.87 13.25 -8.91
C GLU A 118 -4.55 13.97 -9.22
N GLY A 119 -3.82 13.42 -10.21
CA GLY A 119 -2.60 13.98 -10.77
C GLY A 119 -2.76 14.30 -12.26
N LYS A 120 -1.84 13.80 -13.09
CA LYS A 120 -1.92 13.90 -14.55
C LYS A 120 -2.89 12.86 -15.15
N THR A 121 -2.96 11.68 -14.54
CA THR A 121 -3.88 10.63 -14.95
C THR A 121 -5.29 10.95 -14.44
N PRO A 122 -6.29 11.09 -15.33
CA PRO A 122 -7.64 11.42 -14.96
C PRO A 122 -8.22 10.47 -13.91
N PHE A 123 -9.16 10.98 -13.13
CA PHE A 123 -9.93 10.23 -12.15
C PHE A 123 -11.38 10.09 -12.62
N PRO A 124 -12.02 8.92 -12.49
CA PRO A 124 -13.47 8.82 -12.66
C PRO A 124 -14.18 9.80 -11.72
N GLU A 125 -15.16 10.55 -12.22
CA GLU A 125 -15.85 11.60 -11.44
C GLU A 125 -16.47 11.09 -10.13
N ARG A 126 -16.95 9.85 -10.11
CA ARG A 126 -17.53 9.22 -8.91
C ARG A 126 -16.50 8.87 -7.83
N GLU A 127 -15.22 8.79 -8.19
CA GLU A 127 -14.13 8.40 -7.30
C GLU A 127 -13.36 9.62 -6.76
N ARG A 128 -13.78 10.82 -7.14
CA ARG A 128 -13.26 12.08 -6.61
C ARG A 128 -13.29 12.10 -5.08
N LEU A 129 -12.30 12.74 -4.48
CA LEU A 129 -12.10 12.67 -3.02
C LEU A 129 -13.33 13.14 -2.22
N PRO A 130 -14.04 14.23 -2.57
CA PRO A 130 -15.26 14.63 -1.85
C PRO A 130 -16.35 13.55 -1.89
N GLN A 131 -16.51 12.84 -3.01
CA GLN A 131 -17.48 11.77 -3.20
C GLN A 131 -17.16 10.56 -2.31
N LEU A 132 -15.88 10.19 -2.21
CA LEU A 132 -15.43 9.14 -1.31
C LEU A 132 -15.55 9.55 0.17
N ALA A 133 -15.24 10.82 0.47
CA ALA A 133 -15.23 11.40 1.80
C ALA A 133 -16.60 11.41 2.47
N GLN A 134 -17.69 11.48 1.70
CA GLN A 134 -19.07 11.43 2.22
C GLN A 134 -19.37 10.20 3.07
N SER A 135 -18.64 9.10 2.88
CA SER A 135 -18.81 7.89 3.68
C SER A 135 -18.34 8.00 5.14
N GLY A 136 -17.44 8.95 5.44
CA GLY A 136 -16.74 9.03 6.74
C GLY A 136 -15.80 7.85 7.04
N ALA A 137 -15.53 6.98 6.05
CA ALA A 137 -14.67 5.82 6.20
C ALA A 137 -13.20 6.21 6.46
N THR A 138 -12.39 5.28 6.97
CA THR A 138 -10.94 5.51 7.02
C THR A 138 -10.41 5.64 5.59
N LEU A 139 -9.61 6.65 5.30
CA LEU A 139 -9.02 6.89 3.99
C LEU A 139 -7.52 6.58 3.99
N ALA A 140 -7.07 5.86 2.96
CA ALA A 140 -5.66 5.68 2.63
C ALA A 140 -5.39 6.27 1.24
N ILE A 141 -4.75 7.44 1.20
CA ILE A 141 -4.57 8.25 0.00
C ILE A 141 -3.11 8.19 -0.47
N HIS A 142 -2.92 7.58 -1.64
CA HIS A 142 -1.64 7.49 -2.33
C HIS A 142 -1.42 8.70 -3.24
N LEU A 143 -0.16 8.93 -3.62
CA LEU A 143 0.24 9.89 -4.67
C LEU A 143 -0.25 11.34 -4.43
N GLY A 144 -0.48 11.71 -3.16
CA GLY A 144 -1.14 12.98 -2.80
C GLY A 144 -0.30 13.98 -2.01
N VAL A 145 0.89 13.59 -1.51
CA VAL A 145 1.62 14.38 -0.48
C VAL A 145 1.96 15.81 -0.91
N THR A 146 2.35 16.02 -2.17
CA THR A 146 2.63 17.38 -2.70
C THR A 146 1.38 18.25 -2.82
N ARG A 147 0.20 17.64 -2.80
CA ARG A 147 -1.12 18.28 -2.87
C ARG A 147 -1.89 18.15 -1.55
N ILE A 148 -1.21 17.86 -0.43
CA ILE A 148 -1.86 17.63 0.87
C ILE A 148 -2.77 18.78 1.32
N HIS A 149 -2.40 20.02 1.02
CA HIS A 149 -3.24 21.20 1.31
C HIS A 149 -4.61 21.16 0.63
N LYS A 150 -4.70 20.61 -0.59
CA LYS A 150 -5.98 20.45 -1.31
C LYS A 150 -6.78 19.28 -0.75
N ILE A 151 -6.10 18.16 -0.47
CA ILE A 151 -6.69 16.99 0.19
C ILE A 151 -7.35 17.43 1.50
N VAL A 152 -6.63 18.16 2.35
CA VAL A 152 -7.17 18.70 3.60
C VAL A 152 -8.38 19.59 3.37
N GLY A 153 -8.30 20.55 2.43
CA GLY A 153 -9.42 21.44 2.11
C GLY A 153 -10.67 20.70 1.62
N GLU A 154 -10.50 19.60 0.88
CA GLU A 154 -11.60 18.75 0.43
C GLU A 154 -12.15 17.82 1.52
N LEU A 155 -11.36 17.47 2.54
CA LEU A 155 -11.76 16.55 3.61
C LEU A 155 -12.37 17.26 4.83
N ILE A 156 -11.94 18.48 5.15
CA ILE A 156 -12.46 19.23 6.32
C ILE A 156 -14.00 19.31 6.35
N PRO A 157 -14.71 19.59 5.23
CA PRO A 157 -16.17 19.64 5.24
C PRO A 157 -16.86 18.32 5.61
N HIS A 158 -16.17 17.18 5.50
CA HIS A 158 -16.72 15.85 5.73
C HIS A 158 -16.25 15.22 7.05
N TYR A 159 -15.01 15.48 7.44
CA TYR A 159 -14.37 14.86 8.61
C TYR A 159 -14.18 15.83 9.78
N GLY A 160 -14.23 17.14 9.54
CA GLY A 160 -13.91 18.18 10.53
C GLY A 160 -12.41 18.44 10.66
N GLU A 161 -12.04 19.65 11.11
CA GLU A 161 -10.64 20.07 11.26
C GLU A 161 -9.86 19.20 12.25
N ASP A 162 -10.54 18.73 13.30
CA ASP A 162 -9.95 17.90 14.36
C ASP A 162 -9.83 16.41 13.97
N CYS A 163 -10.23 16.03 12.75
CA CYS A 163 -10.10 14.64 12.33
C CYS A 163 -8.62 14.19 12.30
N PRO A 164 -8.28 13.08 12.96
CA PRO A 164 -6.91 12.58 12.98
C PRO A 164 -6.38 12.25 11.58
N ALA A 165 -5.13 12.61 11.36
CA ALA A 165 -4.39 12.33 10.13
C ALA A 165 -2.96 11.91 10.43
N ALA A 166 -2.43 11.01 9.62
CA ALA A 166 -1.04 10.60 9.65
C ALA A 166 -0.46 10.59 8.24
N VAL A 167 0.81 10.99 8.10
CA VAL A 167 1.57 10.85 6.86
C VAL A 167 2.81 10.02 7.14
N CYS A 168 2.86 8.84 6.56
CA CYS A 168 4.00 7.91 6.68
C CYS A 168 4.87 8.05 5.44
N TYR A 169 6.14 8.36 5.64
CA TYR A 169 7.14 8.58 4.60
C TYR A 169 8.08 7.38 4.53
N ARG A 170 8.24 6.81 3.32
CA ARG A 170 9.13 5.67 3.05
C ARG A 170 9.03 4.56 4.11
N THR A 171 7.81 4.21 4.51
CA THR A 171 7.59 3.15 5.51
C THR A 171 8.34 1.87 5.13
N SER A 172 9.02 1.26 6.09
CA SER A 172 9.93 0.12 5.99
C SER A 172 11.29 0.38 5.33
N TRP A 173 11.63 1.62 4.95
CA TRP A 173 12.97 1.96 4.49
C TRP A 173 13.85 2.37 5.68
N PRO A 174 15.19 2.38 5.54
CA PRO A 174 16.09 2.77 6.64
C PRO A 174 15.89 4.19 7.17
N ASP A 175 15.35 5.10 6.36
CA ASP A 175 15.05 6.49 6.67
C ASP A 175 13.53 6.74 6.80
N GLU A 176 12.76 5.70 7.14
CA GLU A 176 11.33 5.86 7.37
C GLU A 176 11.05 6.94 8.43
N ASP A 177 10.01 7.72 8.21
CA ASP A 177 9.60 8.79 9.12
C ASP A 177 8.08 8.96 9.04
N LYS A 178 7.50 9.67 10.00
CA LYS A 178 6.06 9.95 10.02
C LYS A 178 5.75 11.27 10.73
N VAL A 179 4.59 11.81 10.39
CA VAL A 179 3.93 12.86 11.16
C VAL A 179 2.51 12.44 11.48
N THR A 180 2.07 12.77 12.69
CA THR A 180 0.70 12.59 13.15
C THR A 180 0.13 13.93 13.60
N GLY A 181 -1.17 14.10 13.44
CA GLY A 181 -1.85 15.34 13.76
C GLY A 181 -3.31 15.26 13.37
N THR A 182 -3.87 16.39 12.97
CA THR A 182 -5.25 16.52 12.51
C THR A 182 -5.28 17.17 11.14
N LEU A 183 -6.43 17.17 10.48
CA LEU A 183 -6.59 17.89 9.23
C LEU A 183 -6.22 19.39 9.36
N LYS A 184 -6.37 19.97 10.56
CA LYS A 184 -5.97 21.35 10.86
C LYS A 184 -4.46 21.61 10.73
N ASP A 185 -3.61 20.69 11.20
CA ASP A 185 -2.17 20.95 11.37
C ASP A 185 -1.24 20.08 10.51
N ILE A 186 -1.76 19.02 9.88
CA ILE A 186 -0.95 18.03 9.17
C ILE A 186 -0.15 18.63 8.02
N VAL A 187 -0.67 19.68 7.36
CA VAL A 187 0.01 20.36 6.25
C VAL A 187 1.32 20.99 6.70
N GLU A 188 1.32 21.64 7.86
CA GLU A 188 2.50 22.32 8.41
C GLU A 188 3.56 21.30 8.81
N LYS A 189 3.14 20.26 9.55
CA LYS A 189 4.02 19.15 9.97
C LYS A 189 4.69 18.45 8.79
N VAL A 190 3.95 18.19 7.71
CA VAL A 190 4.49 17.59 6.48
C VAL A 190 5.53 18.50 5.81
N ARG A 191 5.29 19.82 5.80
CA ARG A 191 6.23 20.81 5.22
C ARG A 191 7.52 20.90 6.02
N GLU A 192 7.44 20.90 7.35
CA GLU A 192 8.61 20.92 8.24
C GLU A 192 9.52 19.72 8.00
N LYS A 193 8.92 18.53 7.84
CA LYS A 193 9.64 17.29 7.51
C LYS A 193 10.10 17.20 6.05
N LYS A 194 9.64 18.08 5.17
CA LYS A 194 9.96 18.10 3.73
C LYS A 194 9.59 16.80 3.01
N PHE A 195 8.49 16.16 3.40
CA PHE A 195 7.99 14.98 2.69
C PHE A 195 7.46 15.41 1.32
N THR A 196 8.16 15.00 0.26
CA THR A 196 7.88 15.44 -1.13
C THR A 196 7.46 14.29 -2.04
N ARG A 197 7.67 13.03 -1.64
CA ARG A 197 7.39 11.83 -2.42
C ARG A 197 7.27 10.61 -1.50
N THR A 198 6.83 9.48 -2.06
CA THR A 198 6.82 8.16 -1.37
C THR A 198 6.20 8.27 0.03
N SER A 199 4.99 8.82 0.08
CA SER A 199 4.24 8.97 1.33
C SER A 199 2.82 8.45 1.18
N LEU A 200 2.32 7.83 2.25
CA LEU A 200 0.93 7.46 2.40
C LEU A 200 0.27 8.43 3.37
N ILE A 201 -0.87 8.98 2.98
CA ILE A 201 -1.70 9.81 3.86
C ILE A 201 -2.84 8.92 4.37
N LEU A 202 -2.95 8.81 5.70
CA LEU A 202 -4.06 8.14 6.38
C LEU A 202 -4.90 9.21 7.07
N VAL A 203 -6.22 9.15 6.90
CA VAL A 203 -7.18 10.06 7.54
C VAL A 203 -8.33 9.25 8.11
N GLY A 204 -8.71 9.54 9.35
CA GLY A 204 -9.89 8.94 9.96
C GLY A 204 -9.79 8.86 11.48
N HIS A 205 -10.94 8.86 12.13
CA HIS A 205 -11.03 8.84 13.60
C HIS A 205 -10.40 7.60 14.24
N VAL A 206 -10.21 6.50 13.49
CA VAL A 206 -9.51 5.30 13.96
C VAL A 206 -8.05 5.54 14.35
N LEU A 207 -7.43 6.63 13.88
CA LEU A 207 -6.02 6.91 14.15
C LEU A 207 -5.78 7.45 15.56
N ASP A 208 -6.80 8.04 16.21
CA ASP A 208 -6.65 8.66 17.52
C ASP A 208 -7.95 8.56 18.34
N THR A 209 -8.32 7.34 18.72
CA THR A 209 -9.42 7.07 19.63
C THR A 209 -9.18 5.77 20.38
N ASP A 210 -9.54 5.75 21.66
CA ASP A 210 -9.70 4.54 22.48
C ASP A 210 -11.19 4.22 22.74
N ASP A 211 -12.11 5.07 22.23
CA ASP A 211 -13.56 4.89 22.35
C ASP A 211 -14.07 4.01 21.20
N PHE A 212 -13.81 2.71 21.33
CA PHE A 212 -14.36 1.69 20.44
C PHE A 212 -14.70 0.42 21.22
N ALA A 213 -15.67 -0.33 20.71
CA ALA A 213 -16.08 -1.57 21.35
C ALA A 213 -15.08 -2.72 21.07
N ASP A 214 -14.87 -3.59 22.05
CA ASP A 214 -14.18 -4.86 21.84
C ASP A 214 -14.85 -5.67 20.72
N SER A 215 -14.05 -6.28 19.86
CA SER A 215 -14.56 -7.13 18.78
C SER A 215 -15.35 -8.33 19.33
N TYR A 216 -16.52 -8.59 18.74
CA TYR A 216 -17.30 -9.81 19.02
C TYR A 216 -16.55 -11.10 18.69
N LEU A 217 -15.49 -11.04 17.89
CA LEU A 217 -14.57 -12.17 17.66
C LEU A 217 -14.05 -12.74 18.98
N TYR A 218 -13.85 -11.89 19.99
CA TYR A 218 -13.33 -12.27 21.29
C TYR A 218 -14.34 -12.16 22.43
N ALA A 219 -15.61 -11.89 22.15
CA ALA A 219 -16.66 -11.86 23.16
C ALA A 219 -16.85 -13.24 23.83
N LYS A 220 -17.08 -13.24 25.14
CA LYS A 220 -17.24 -14.48 25.93
C LYS A 220 -18.61 -15.13 25.71
N ASP A 221 -19.62 -14.33 25.42
CA ASP A 221 -21.04 -14.71 25.31
C ASP A 221 -21.48 -14.98 23.86
N LYS A 222 -20.61 -14.72 22.87
CA LYS A 222 -20.90 -14.98 21.46
C LYS A 222 -20.41 -16.37 21.05
N ALA A 223 -21.26 -17.06 20.29
CA ALA A 223 -20.89 -18.35 19.73
C ALA A 223 -19.80 -18.14 18.65
N HIS A 224 -18.71 -18.88 18.77
CA HIS A 224 -17.64 -18.89 17.77
C HIS A 224 -17.25 -20.35 17.50
N VAL A 225 -17.02 -20.69 16.23
CA VAL A 225 -16.78 -22.08 15.78
C VAL A 225 -15.64 -22.74 16.55
N TYR A 226 -14.62 -21.96 16.95
CA TYR A 226 -13.47 -22.45 17.72
C TYR A 226 -13.51 -22.11 19.22
N ARG A 227 -14.60 -21.52 19.72
CA ARG A 227 -14.79 -21.23 21.15
C ARG A 227 -16.15 -21.78 21.59
N PRO A 228 -16.23 -23.09 21.87
CA PRO A 228 -17.45 -23.67 22.43
C PRO A 228 -17.79 -23.03 23.77
N LYS A 229 -19.09 -23.02 24.11
CA LYS A 229 -19.58 -22.50 25.40
C LYS A 229 -18.94 -23.22 26.59
N VAL A 230 -18.70 -24.52 26.47
CA VAL A 230 -17.90 -25.31 27.41
C VAL A 230 -16.46 -25.33 26.90
N LYS A 231 -15.55 -24.64 27.61
CA LYS A 231 -14.14 -24.61 27.22
C LYS A 231 -13.45 -25.92 27.64
N PRO A 232 -12.62 -26.52 26.77
CA PRO A 232 -11.72 -27.58 27.20
C PRO A 232 -10.66 -27.02 28.17
N ASP A 233 -10.24 -27.83 29.14
CA ASP A 233 -9.22 -27.43 30.14
C ASP A 233 -7.86 -27.09 29.51
N VAL A 234 -7.59 -27.66 28.34
CA VAL A 234 -6.37 -27.41 27.57
C VAL A 234 -6.73 -26.61 26.31
N PRO A 235 -6.10 -25.44 26.06
CA PRO A 235 -6.26 -24.72 24.80
C PRO A 235 -5.94 -25.62 23.61
N ARG A 236 -6.66 -25.45 22.50
CA ARG A 236 -6.37 -26.18 21.26
C ARG A 236 -4.92 -25.92 20.85
N GLN A 237 -4.08 -26.95 20.93
CA GLN A 237 -2.74 -26.93 20.38
C GLN A 237 -2.81 -27.51 18.96
N VAL A 238 -2.31 -26.77 17.98
CA VAL A 238 -2.07 -27.32 16.65
C VAL A 238 -0.67 -27.94 16.69
N LYS A 239 -0.58 -29.27 16.58
CA LYS A 239 0.72 -29.90 16.31
C LYS A 239 1.16 -29.42 14.92
N ARG A 240 2.30 -28.72 14.87
CA ARG A 240 2.99 -28.42 13.61
C ARG A 240 3.44 -29.71 12.95
#